data_AF-A0A7C0V864-F1
#
_entry.id   AF-A0A7C0V864-F1
#
_cell.length_a   1.000
_cell.length_b   1.000
_cell.length_c   1.000
_cell.angle_alpha   90.00
_cell.angle_beta   90.00
_cell.angle_gamma   90.00
#
_symmetry.space_group_name_H-M   'P 1'
#
loop_
_entity.id
_entity.type
_entity.pdbx_description
1 polymer ?
#
loop_
_entity_poly.entity_id
_entity_poly.type
_entity_poly.pdbx_seq_one_letter_code
_entity_poly.pdbx_strand_id
1 'polypeptide(L)'
;MIVTSDDSLEILDRVIPLVKRFRKKGVSTPLFVTLPYIEQSLDVFPLEYLSIRSNYKILYGKDVLKEIHIEKEHLRLQCERELKRRVLLLKEAYLEGERKDRFLSAVIKASVEGLVSIFRAIIFLYDLDQPKTKRQTVEKACSLLEMDPALFRHLIEIKGLKKDKIKDIKAIYTDYLNALRSLSKRIDTLEVGI
;
A
#
# COMPACT_ATOMS: atom_id res chain seq x y z
N MET A 1 -0.69 -1.86 -15.65
CA MET A 1 -1.37 -0.65 -16.15
C MET A 1 -1.26 -0.65 -17.65
N ILE A 2 -2.32 -0.25 -18.34
CA ILE A 2 -2.36 -0.06 -19.80
C ILE A 2 -2.74 1.41 -19.98
N VAL A 3 -1.92 2.12 -20.76
CA VAL A 3 -2.13 3.55 -21.03
C VAL A 3 -2.52 3.70 -22.48
N THR A 4 -3.70 4.27 -22.71
CA THR A 4 -4.29 4.45 -24.04
C THR A 4 -4.65 5.92 -24.27
N SER A 5 -4.91 6.29 -25.51
CA SER A 5 -5.46 7.61 -25.84
C SER A 5 -6.93 7.74 -25.50
N ASP A 6 -7.65 6.62 -25.37
CA ASP A 6 -9.07 6.54 -25.04
C ASP A 6 -9.30 5.32 -24.11
N ASP A 7 -10.01 5.55 -23.01
CA ASP A 7 -10.40 4.57 -21.99
C ASP A 7 -11.94 4.43 -21.87
N SER A 8 -12.67 4.82 -22.93
CA SER A 8 -14.11 4.69 -23.05
C SER A 8 -14.62 3.26 -22.84
N LEU A 9 -15.89 3.15 -22.40
CA LEU A 9 -16.54 1.85 -22.22
C LEU A 9 -16.55 1.02 -23.52
N GLU A 10 -16.60 1.66 -24.68
CA GLU A 10 -16.52 0.96 -25.97
C GLU A 10 -15.18 0.23 -26.15
N ILE A 11 -14.06 0.87 -25.81
CA ILE A 11 -12.74 0.22 -25.83
C ILE A 11 -12.67 -0.87 -24.76
N LEU A 12 -13.21 -0.61 -23.56
CA LEU A 12 -13.22 -1.60 -22.49
C LEU A 12 -14.00 -2.86 -22.90
N ASP A 13 -15.16 -2.71 -23.54
CA ASP A 13 -15.97 -3.83 -24.04
C ASP A 13 -15.20 -4.70 -25.03
N ARG A 14 -14.43 -4.08 -25.93
CA ARG A 14 -13.59 -4.79 -26.90
C ARG A 14 -12.50 -5.64 -26.24
N VAL A 15 -11.97 -5.22 -25.09
CA VAL A 15 -10.89 -5.93 -24.38
C VAL A 15 -11.37 -6.93 -23.32
N ILE A 16 -12.68 -6.94 -22.97
CA ILE A 16 -13.26 -7.89 -22.00
C ILE A 16 -12.85 -9.36 -22.29
N PRO A 17 -12.92 -9.88 -23.53
CA PRO A 17 -12.53 -11.27 -23.81
C PRO A 17 -11.06 -11.55 -23.46
N LEU A 18 -10.17 -10.59 -23.69
CA LEU A 18 -8.74 -10.71 -23.36
C LEU A 18 -8.53 -10.68 -21.85
N VAL A 19 -9.15 -9.74 -21.15
CA VAL A 19 -9.08 -9.63 -19.68
C VAL A 19 -9.64 -10.90 -19.02
N LYS A 20 -10.72 -11.49 -19.56
CA LYS A 20 -11.23 -12.80 -19.10
C LYS A 20 -10.17 -13.90 -19.20
N ARG A 21 -9.39 -13.95 -20.30
CA ARG A 21 -8.29 -14.91 -20.46
C ARG A 21 -7.15 -14.66 -19.47
N PHE A 22 -6.82 -13.39 -19.20
CA PHE A 22 -5.81 -13.01 -18.21
C PHE A 22 -6.21 -13.46 -16.79
N ARG A 23 -7.45 -13.21 -16.40
CA ARG A 23 -7.97 -13.66 -15.09
C ARG A 23 -7.91 -15.17 -14.92
N LYS A 24 -8.25 -15.94 -15.96
CA LYS A 24 -8.12 -17.42 -15.95
C LYS A 24 -6.68 -17.89 -15.75
N LYS A 25 -5.69 -17.07 -16.09
CA LYS A 25 -4.25 -17.33 -15.87
C LYS A 25 -3.71 -16.73 -14.56
N GLY A 26 -4.58 -16.23 -13.68
CA GLY A 26 -4.18 -15.62 -12.41
C GLY A 26 -3.60 -14.20 -12.54
N VAL A 27 -3.71 -13.58 -13.72
CA VAL A 27 -3.28 -12.19 -13.92
C VAL A 27 -4.41 -11.26 -13.48
N SER A 28 -4.09 -10.30 -12.61
CA SER A 28 -5.03 -9.29 -12.14
C SER A 28 -5.55 -8.43 -13.30
N THR A 29 -6.79 -7.95 -13.20
CA THR A 29 -7.34 -6.98 -14.15
C THR A 29 -6.43 -5.75 -14.21
N PRO A 30 -5.92 -5.35 -15.38
CA PRO A 30 -5.07 -4.18 -15.49
C PRO A 30 -5.88 -2.90 -15.33
N LEU A 31 -5.27 -1.88 -14.71
CA LEU A 31 -5.77 -0.50 -14.78
C LEU A 31 -5.68 -0.01 -16.22
N PHE A 32 -6.79 0.53 -16.74
CA PHE A 32 -6.87 1.26 -18.00
C PHE A 32 -7.01 2.74 -17.67
N VAL A 33 -6.09 3.55 -18.17
CA VAL A 33 -6.04 4.99 -17.92
C VAL A 33 -5.51 5.71 -19.16
N THR A 34 -5.78 7.00 -19.27
CA THR A 34 -5.13 7.87 -20.26
C THR A 34 -3.90 8.57 -19.68
N LEU A 35 -3.03 9.08 -20.55
CA LEU A 35 -1.89 9.90 -20.11
C LEU A 35 -2.35 11.17 -19.35
N PRO A 36 -3.35 11.95 -19.84
CA PRO A 36 -3.88 13.08 -19.08
C PRO A 36 -4.43 12.68 -17.71
N TYR A 37 -5.07 11.51 -17.58
CA TYR A 37 -5.54 11.02 -16.28
C TYR A 37 -4.37 10.78 -15.32
N ILE A 38 -3.26 10.21 -15.79
CA ILE A 38 -2.07 10.02 -14.96
C ILE A 38 -1.59 11.37 -14.42
N GLU A 39 -1.34 12.33 -15.31
CA GLU A 39 -0.82 13.65 -14.97
C GLU A 39 -1.72 14.39 -13.97
N GLN A 40 -3.03 14.33 -14.16
CA GLN A 40 -4.04 15.00 -13.31
C GLN A 40 -4.32 14.29 -11.99
N SER A 41 -3.70 13.14 -11.74
CA SER A 41 -4.01 12.32 -10.55
C SER A 41 -2.78 12.01 -9.70
N LEU A 42 -1.62 12.61 -10.00
CA LEU A 42 -0.38 12.47 -9.24
C LEU A 42 -0.46 13.02 -7.82
N ASP A 43 -1.30 14.02 -7.59
CA ASP A 43 -1.57 14.64 -6.29
C ASP A 43 -2.55 13.81 -5.43
N VAL A 44 -3.50 13.12 -6.06
CA VAL A 44 -4.53 12.32 -5.39
C VAL A 44 -4.07 10.88 -5.13
N PHE A 45 -3.29 10.29 -6.02
CA PHE A 45 -2.79 8.90 -5.92
C PHE A 45 -1.25 8.74 -5.91
N PRO A 46 -0.48 9.60 -5.22
CA PRO A 46 0.99 9.52 -5.24
C PRO A 46 1.53 8.17 -4.72
N LEU A 47 0.87 7.55 -3.74
CA LEU A 47 1.26 6.26 -3.17
C LEU A 47 1.10 5.12 -4.17
N GLU A 48 0.03 5.12 -4.97
CA GLU A 48 -0.22 4.14 -6.02
C GLU A 48 0.86 4.26 -7.11
N TYR A 49 1.15 5.47 -7.57
CA TYR A 49 2.18 5.70 -8.56
C TYR A 49 3.58 5.33 -8.05
N LEU A 50 3.89 5.65 -6.79
CA LEU A 50 5.15 5.21 -6.16
C LEU A 50 5.23 3.68 -6.10
N SER A 51 4.14 3.01 -5.73
CA SER A 51 4.06 1.55 -5.68
C SER A 51 4.29 0.92 -7.06
N ILE A 52 3.64 1.46 -8.11
CA ILE A 52 3.87 1.03 -9.49
C ILE A 52 5.33 1.24 -9.89
N ARG A 53 5.89 2.44 -9.64
CA ARG A 53 7.28 2.77 -9.96
C ARG A 53 8.30 1.88 -9.25
N SER A 54 7.96 1.39 -8.05
CA SER A 54 8.84 0.51 -7.27
C SER A 54 9.06 -0.87 -7.91
N ASN A 55 8.14 -1.34 -8.78
CA ASN A 55 8.23 -2.65 -9.41
C ASN A 55 7.36 -2.74 -10.68
N TYR A 56 7.80 -2.09 -11.76
CA TYR A 56 7.18 -2.25 -13.08
C TYR A 56 8.18 -2.72 -14.13
N LYS A 57 7.64 -3.30 -15.19
CA LYS A 57 8.37 -3.62 -16.41
C LYS A 57 7.56 -3.15 -17.61
N ILE A 58 8.21 -2.43 -18.52
CA ILE A 58 7.60 -2.05 -19.79
C ILE A 58 7.47 -3.32 -20.63
N LEU A 59 6.23 -3.63 -21.03
CA LEU A 59 5.96 -4.73 -21.94
C LEU A 59 5.91 -4.27 -23.40
N TYR A 60 5.44 -3.04 -23.63
CA TYR A 60 5.30 -2.42 -24.94
C TYR A 60 5.13 -0.90 -24.81
N GLY A 61 5.59 -0.14 -25.81
CA GLY A 61 5.37 1.30 -25.90
C GLY A 61 6.37 2.18 -25.12
N LYS A 62 6.04 3.47 -24.99
CA LYS A 62 6.83 4.47 -24.28
C LYS A 62 6.73 4.26 -22.77
N ASP A 63 7.83 4.50 -22.06
CA ASP A 63 7.81 4.62 -20.60
C ASP A 63 7.19 5.96 -20.18
N VAL A 64 5.92 5.92 -19.79
CA VAL A 64 5.20 7.11 -19.29
C VAL A 64 5.35 7.30 -17.79
N LEU A 65 5.87 6.30 -17.07
CA LEU A 65 6.02 6.34 -15.61
C LEU A 65 7.38 6.89 -15.18
N LYS A 66 8.39 6.82 -16.04
CA LYS A 66 9.74 7.34 -15.74
C LYS A 66 9.76 8.83 -15.41
N GLU A 67 8.94 9.61 -16.11
CA GLU A 67 8.94 11.08 -16.05
C GLU A 67 7.95 11.64 -15.02
N ILE A 68 7.18 10.79 -14.33
CA ILE A 68 6.22 11.29 -13.33
C ILE A 68 6.97 11.84 -12.12
N HIS A 69 6.57 13.02 -11.69
CA HIS A 69 7.03 13.63 -10.47
C HIS A 69 6.02 13.37 -9.35
N ILE A 70 6.47 12.82 -8.22
CA ILE A 70 5.64 12.57 -7.05
C ILE A 70 6.01 13.61 -6.00
N GLU A 71 5.11 14.58 -5.81
CA GLU A 71 5.27 15.61 -4.80
C GLU A 71 5.21 15.00 -3.40
N LYS A 72 6.24 15.27 -2.60
CA LYS A 72 6.36 14.69 -1.25
C LYS A 72 5.25 15.16 -0.32
N GLU A 73 4.78 16.39 -0.48
CA GLU A 73 3.68 16.92 0.31
C GLU A 73 2.39 16.11 0.10
N HIS A 74 2.03 15.84 -1.15
CA HIS A 74 0.88 15.01 -1.49
C HIS A 74 1.07 13.56 -1.00
N LEU A 75 2.27 12.99 -1.15
CA LEU A 75 2.57 11.64 -0.67
C LEU A 75 2.47 11.54 0.85
N ARG A 76 3.02 12.49 1.60
CA ARG A 76 2.93 12.55 3.08
C ARG A 76 1.46 12.62 3.51
N LEU A 77 0.70 13.51 2.89
CA LEU A 77 -0.72 13.69 3.19
C LEU A 77 -1.54 12.43 2.89
N GLN A 78 -1.27 11.74 1.77
CA GLN A 78 -1.93 10.47 1.47
C GLN A 78 -1.54 9.38 2.47
N CYS A 79 -0.27 9.28 2.88
CA CYS A 79 0.17 8.32 3.91
C CYS A 79 -0.61 8.53 5.22
N GLU A 80 -0.74 9.79 5.65
CA GLU A 80 -1.50 10.16 6.84
C GLU A 80 -2.98 9.75 6.74
N ARG A 81 -3.64 10.08 5.62
CA ARG A 81 -5.04 9.69 5.35
C ARG A 81 -5.20 8.17 5.39
N GLU A 82 -4.30 7.44 4.76
CA GLU A 82 -4.31 5.99 4.67
C GLU A 82 -4.09 5.31 6.04
N LEU A 83 -3.26 5.89 6.90
CA LEU A 83 -3.07 5.44 8.28
C LEU A 83 -4.31 5.71 9.14
N LYS A 84 -4.87 6.92 9.08
CA LYS A 84 -6.09 7.29 9.80
C LYS A 84 -7.28 6.41 9.38
N ARG A 85 -7.45 6.17 8.09
CA ARG A 85 -8.45 5.24 7.53
C ARG A 85 -8.29 3.83 8.09
N ARG A 86 -7.06 3.29 8.11
CA ARG A 86 -6.81 1.95 8.67
C ARG A 86 -7.14 1.87 10.16
N VAL A 87 -6.84 2.90 10.94
CA VAL A 87 -7.22 2.96 12.36
C VAL A 87 -8.74 2.86 12.54
N LEU A 88 -9.53 3.53 11.70
CA LEU A 88 -10.99 3.43 11.73
C LEU A 88 -11.47 2.04 11.32
N LEU A 89 -10.99 1.53 10.18
CA LEU A 89 -11.35 0.18 9.69
C LEU A 89 -11.00 -0.92 10.69
N LEU A 90 -9.87 -0.83 11.40
CA LEU A 90 -9.53 -1.80 12.45
C LEU A 90 -10.49 -1.73 13.64
N LYS A 91 -11.01 -0.56 14.00
CA LYS A 91 -12.00 -0.44 15.08
C LYS A 91 -13.34 -1.03 14.65
N GLU A 92 -13.81 -0.69 13.45
CA GLU A 92 -15.04 -1.25 12.87
C GLU A 92 -14.96 -2.78 12.81
N ALA A 93 -13.87 -3.31 12.22
CA ALA A 93 -13.63 -4.73 12.13
C ALA A 93 -13.54 -5.41 13.52
N TYR A 94 -13.02 -4.73 14.54
CA TYR A 94 -12.99 -5.29 15.89
C TYR A 94 -14.40 -5.46 16.49
N LEU A 95 -15.30 -4.51 16.19
CA LEU A 95 -16.71 -4.56 16.61
C LEU A 95 -17.48 -5.63 15.83
N GLU A 96 -17.44 -5.58 14.50
CA GLU A 96 -18.11 -6.54 13.61
C GLU A 96 -17.64 -7.97 13.81
N GLY A 97 -16.35 -8.14 14.07
CA GLY A 97 -15.74 -9.44 14.26
C GLY A 97 -16.10 -10.11 15.59
N GLU A 98 -16.78 -9.42 16.51
CA GLU A 98 -17.13 -9.91 17.85
C GLU A 98 -15.92 -10.55 18.56
N ARG A 99 -14.71 -10.01 18.33
CA ARG A 99 -13.43 -10.53 18.85
C ARG A 99 -13.08 -11.98 18.42
N LYS A 100 -13.69 -12.50 17.35
CA LYS A 100 -13.40 -13.81 16.78
C LYS A 100 -12.00 -13.82 16.14
N ASP A 101 -11.10 -14.63 16.67
CA ASP A 101 -9.70 -14.71 16.23
C ASP A 101 -9.51 -14.87 14.71
N ARG A 102 -10.37 -15.69 14.07
CA ARG A 102 -10.29 -15.95 12.63
C ARG A 102 -10.53 -14.67 11.83
N PHE A 103 -11.48 -13.85 12.28
CA PHE A 103 -11.81 -12.58 11.65
C PHE A 103 -10.69 -11.57 11.85
N LEU A 104 -10.23 -11.38 13.09
CA LEU A 104 -9.13 -10.46 13.43
C LEU A 104 -7.83 -10.82 12.67
N SER A 105 -7.53 -12.13 12.57
CA SER A 105 -6.39 -12.61 11.79
C SER A 105 -6.52 -12.27 10.30
N ALA A 106 -7.70 -12.44 9.70
CA ALA A 106 -7.93 -12.09 8.30
C ALA A 106 -7.74 -10.59 8.04
N VAL A 107 -8.24 -9.75 8.94
CA VAL A 107 -8.11 -8.28 8.89
C VAL A 107 -6.64 -7.86 8.93
N ILE A 108 -5.86 -8.41 9.87
CA ILE A 108 -4.41 -8.14 9.94
C ILE A 108 -3.74 -8.53 8.63
N LYS A 109 -3.95 -9.76 8.13
CA LYS A 109 -3.30 -10.26 6.91
C LYS A 109 -3.63 -9.42 5.67
N ALA A 110 -4.87 -8.95 5.57
CA ALA A 110 -5.31 -8.09 4.47
C ALA A 110 -4.62 -6.72 4.50
N SER A 111 -4.30 -6.20 5.70
CA SER A 111 -3.70 -4.86 5.85
C SER A 111 -2.19 -4.78 5.55
N VAL A 112 -1.47 -5.92 5.59
CA VAL A 112 0.01 -5.96 5.54
C VAL A 112 0.59 -5.33 4.26
N GLU A 113 0.02 -5.58 3.08
CA GLU A 113 0.58 -5.00 1.84
C GLU A 113 0.46 -3.49 1.83
N GLY A 114 -0.70 -2.96 2.22
CA GLY A 114 -0.92 -1.53 2.28
C GLY A 114 0.05 -0.86 3.26
N LEU A 115 0.34 -1.53 4.38
CA LEU A 115 1.31 -1.04 5.35
C LEU A 115 2.74 -1.02 4.79
N VAL A 116 3.15 -2.05 4.05
CA VAL A 116 4.46 -2.07 3.37
C VAL A 116 4.55 -0.94 2.34
N SER A 117 3.48 -0.66 1.59
CA SER A 117 3.45 0.49 0.67
C SER A 117 3.67 1.82 1.39
N ILE A 118 3.03 2.01 2.55
CA ILE A 118 3.24 3.21 3.38
C ILE A 118 4.70 3.30 3.85
N PHE A 119 5.32 2.20 4.30
CA PHE A 119 6.73 2.22 4.69
C PHE A 119 7.68 2.54 3.53
N ARG A 120 7.38 2.10 2.31
CA ARG A 120 8.13 2.52 1.11
C ARG A 120 7.99 4.00 0.83
N ALA A 121 6.77 4.54 0.98
CA ALA A 121 6.53 5.96 0.86
C ALA A 121 7.29 6.76 1.90
N ILE A 122 7.33 6.31 3.15
CA ILE A 122 8.14 6.93 4.20
C ILE A 122 9.61 6.99 3.79
N ILE A 123 10.19 5.89 3.33
CA ILE A 123 11.59 5.87 2.86
C ILE A 123 11.80 6.86 1.70
N PHE A 124 10.82 6.97 0.79
CA PHE A 124 10.85 7.93 -0.31
C PHE A 124 10.81 9.39 0.17
N LEU A 125 10.01 9.71 1.19
CA LEU A 125 9.93 11.06 1.76
C LEU A 125 11.29 11.54 2.29
N TYR A 126 12.14 10.62 2.75
CA TYR A 126 13.51 10.85 3.21
C TYR A 126 14.57 10.82 2.10
N ASP A 127 14.20 10.77 0.81
CA ASP A 127 15.13 10.66 -0.34
C ASP A 127 16.04 9.45 -0.32
N LEU A 128 15.57 8.35 0.28
CA LEU A 128 16.38 7.14 0.40
C LEU A 128 15.98 6.07 -0.60
N ASP A 129 16.97 5.27 -1.00
CA ASP A 129 16.76 4.14 -1.89
C ASP A 129 15.79 3.10 -1.30
N GLN A 130 14.95 2.55 -2.19
CA GLN A 130 13.94 1.56 -1.85
C GLN A 130 14.59 0.20 -1.56
N PRO A 131 14.32 -0.42 -0.39
CA PRO A 131 14.84 -1.74 -0.08
C PRO A 131 14.23 -2.84 -0.95
N LYS A 132 15.00 -3.91 -1.17
CA LYS A 132 14.59 -5.04 -2.02
C LYS A 132 13.51 -5.91 -1.37
N THR A 133 13.49 -6.00 -0.04
CA THR A 133 12.57 -6.89 0.69
C THR A 133 11.62 -6.13 1.61
N LYS A 134 10.47 -6.75 1.92
CA LYS A 134 9.49 -6.18 2.86
C LYS A 134 10.07 -6.02 4.26
N ARG A 135 10.91 -6.97 4.70
CA ARG A 135 11.58 -6.92 6.00
C ARG A 135 12.53 -5.74 6.08
N GLN A 136 13.40 -5.56 5.08
CA GLN A 136 14.30 -4.40 5.03
C GLN A 136 13.53 -3.07 4.92
N THR A 137 12.38 -3.07 4.22
CA THR A 137 11.49 -1.90 4.14
C THR A 137 11.01 -1.49 5.53
N VAL A 138 10.48 -2.45 6.30
CA VAL A 138 10.03 -2.19 7.68
C VAL A 138 11.20 -1.74 8.57
N GLU A 139 12.32 -2.44 8.54
CA GLU A 139 13.48 -2.12 9.39
C GLU A 139 14.01 -0.70 9.11
N LYS A 140 14.16 -0.33 7.83
CA LYS A 140 14.62 1.01 7.43
C LYS A 140 13.62 2.09 7.81
N ALA A 141 12.33 1.92 7.50
CA ALA A 141 11.33 2.92 7.81
C ALA A 141 11.12 3.11 9.32
N CYS A 142 11.12 2.03 10.11
CA CYS A 142 11.05 2.11 11.56
C CYS A 142 12.27 2.81 12.16
N SER A 143 13.47 2.58 11.61
CA SER A 143 14.68 3.31 12.03
C SER A 143 14.57 4.81 11.80
N LEU A 144 14.06 5.24 10.64
CA LEU A 144 13.86 6.67 10.32
C LEU A 144 12.86 7.35 11.24
N LEU A 145 11.89 6.58 11.74
CA LEU A 145 10.82 7.07 12.60
C LEU A 145 11.07 6.80 14.09
N GLU A 146 12.24 6.27 14.48
CA GLU A 146 12.54 5.90 15.86
C GLU A 146 11.45 5.00 16.48
N MET A 147 11.06 3.97 15.74
CA MET A 147 10.08 2.96 16.15
C MET A 147 10.73 1.58 16.20
N ASP A 148 10.25 0.71 17.09
CA ASP A 148 10.66 -0.69 17.09
C ASP A 148 10.02 -1.44 15.89
N PRO A 149 10.82 -2.06 14.99
CA PRO A 149 10.28 -2.84 13.88
C PRO A 149 9.68 -4.19 14.28
N ALA A 150 9.85 -4.66 15.53
CA ALA A 150 9.48 -6.02 15.95
C ALA A 150 8.03 -6.39 15.62
N LEU A 151 7.08 -5.53 15.99
CA LEU A 151 5.66 -5.75 15.70
C LEU A 151 5.40 -5.85 14.20
N PHE A 152 5.90 -4.90 13.41
CA PHE A 152 5.67 -4.86 11.97
C PHE A 152 6.32 -6.04 11.22
N ARG A 153 7.49 -6.50 11.68
CA ARG A 153 8.11 -7.75 11.19
C ARG A 153 7.22 -8.95 11.49
N HIS A 154 6.69 -9.03 12.71
CA HIS A 154 5.76 -10.08 13.10
C HIS A 154 4.49 -10.08 12.24
N LEU A 155 3.93 -8.90 11.91
CA LEU A 155 2.77 -8.79 11.02
C LEU A 155 3.07 -9.32 9.59
N ILE A 156 4.28 -9.08 9.06
CA ILE A 156 4.71 -9.65 7.78
C ILE A 156 4.77 -11.18 7.84
N GLU A 157 5.28 -11.74 8.93
CA GLU A 157 5.36 -13.19 9.14
C GLU A 157 3.97 -13.82 9.25
N ILE A 158 3.07 -13.21 10.03
CA ILE A 158 1.67 -13.63 10.20
C ILE A 158 0.97 -13.80 8.86
N LYS A 159 1.29 -12.96 7.86
CA LYS A 159 0.70 -13.06 6.53
C LYS A 159 0.86 -14.45 5.90
N GLY A 160 2.00 -15.12 6.14
CA GLY A 160 2.29 -16.45 5.63
C GLY A 160 1.77 -17.61 6.51
N LEU A 161 1.31 -17.32 7.73
CA LEU A 161 0.93 -18.35 8.70
C LEU A 161 -0.54 -18.78 8.57
N LYS A 162 -0.85 -20.01 8.97
CA LYS A 162 -2.23 -20.44 9.23
C LYS A 162 -2.72 -19.88 10.58
N LYS A 163 -4.04 -19.70 10.74
CA LYS A 163 -4.63 -19.04 11.92
C LYS A 163 -4.26 -19.72 13.23
N ASP A 164 -4.26 -21.05 13.25
CA ASP A 164 -3.93 -21.92 14.39
C ASP A 164 -2.52 -21.70 14.94
N LYS A 165 -1.61 -21.16 14.11
CA LYS A 165 -0.24 -20.83 14.52
C LYS A 165 -0.09 -19.42 15.10
N ILE A 166 -1.15 -18.61 15.09
CA ILE A 166 -1.12 -17.25 15.61
C ILE A 166 -1.68 -17.27 17.02
N LYS A 167 -0.80 -17.08 17.99
CA LYS A 167 -1.17 -16.94 19.41
C LYS A 167 -1.46 -15.48 19.73
N ASP A 168 -2.27 -15.26 20.76
CA ASP A 168 -2.53 -13.93 21.33
C ASP A 168 -2.96 -12.86 20.32
N ILE A 169 -3.78 -13.25 19.33
CA ILE A 169 -4.22 -12.38 18.25
C ILE A 169 -4.84 -11.07 18.74
N LYS A 170 -5.51 -11.07 19.90
CA LYS A 170 -6.10 -9.87 20.51
C LYS A 170 -5.03 -8.90 20.99
N ALA A 171 -3.96 -9.39 21.60
CA ALA A 171 -2.83 -8.56 22.01
C ALA A 171 -2.14 -7.96 20.78
N ILE A 172 -1.84 -8.79 19.77
CA ILE A 172 -1.27 -8.34 18.49
C ILE A 172 -2.15 -7.27 17.83
N TYR A 173 -3.48 -7.45 17.88
CA TYR A 173 -4.42 -6.48 17.32
C TYR A 173 -4.40 -5.15 18.06
N THR A 174 -4.36 -5.17 19.39
CA THR A 174 -4.22 -3.97 20.23
C THR A 174 -2.91 -3.25 19.94
N ASP A 175 -1.80 -3.98 19.91
CA ASP A 175 -0.47 -3.43 19.61
C ASP A 175 -0.44 -2.83 18.21
N TYR A 176 -1.05 -3.50 17.22
CA TYR A 176 -1.14 -2.99 15.86
C TYR A 176 -1.95 -1.70 15.77
N LEU A 177 -3.10 -1.62 16.43
CA LEU A 177 -3.90 -0.40 16.47
C LEU A 177 -3.13 0.77 17.09
N ASN A 178 -2.39 0.52 18.17
CA ASN A 178 -1.56 1.53 18.82
C ASN A 178 -0.36 1.96 17.97
N ALA A 179 0.29 1.00 17.30
CA ALA A 179 1.39 1.27 16.39
C ALA A 179 0.96 2.11 15.19
N LEU A 180 -0.22 1.84 14.60
CA LEU A 180 -0.77 2.67 13.52
C LEU A 180 -1.08 4.11 13.98
N ARG A 181 -1.58 4.29 15.20
CA ARG A 181 -1.80 5.63 15.77
C ARG A 181 -0.49 6.37 15.97
N SER A 182 0.53 5.71 16.50
CA SER A 182 1.87 6.29 16.66
C SER A 182 2.47 6.67 15.31
N LEU A 183 2.41 5.75 14.34
CA LEU A 183 2.87 5.98 12.97
C LEU A 183 2.15 7.17 12.34
N SER A 184 0.82 7.24 12.45
CA SER A 184 0.02 8.36 11.94
C SER A 184 0.46 9.71 12.53
N LYS A 185 0.75 9.78 13.84
CA LYS A 185 1.22 11.01 14.48
C LYS A 185 2.59 11.45 13.96
N ARG A 186 3.51 10.51 13.77
CA ARG A 186 4.86 10.81 13.26
C ARG A 186 4.84 11.33 11.82
N ILE A 187 3.93 10.82 10.99
CA ILE A 187 3.75 11.29 9.60
C ILE A 187 3.04 12.65 9.52
N ASP A 188 2.13 12.92 10.44
CA ASP A 188 1.44 14.21 10.56
C ASP A 188 2.46 15.34 10.85
N THR A 189 3.43 15.08 11.72
CA THR A 189 4.50 16.03 12.08
C THR A 189 5.73 16.00 11.18
N LEU A 190 5.73 15.18 10.13
CA LEU A 190 6.90 15.07 9.25
C LEU A 190 6.96 16.28 8.32
N GLU A 191 8.01 17.09 8.45
CA GLU A 191 8.30 18.15 7.49
C GLU A 191 8.86 17.54 6.21
N VAL A 192 8.24 17.84 5.07
CA VAL A 192 8.63 17.32 3.76
C VAL A 192 8.88 18.49 2.83
N GLY A 193 10.14 18.69 2.44
CA GLY A 193 10.58 19.80 1.59
C GLY A 193 11.53 20.76 2.33
N ILE A 194 12.83 20.62 2.07
CA ILE A 194 13.81 21.72 2.05
C ILE A 194 14.47 21.66 0.68
#